data_AF-A0A8D8M1V4-F1
#
_entry.id   AF-A0A8D8M1V4-F1
#
_cell.length_a   1.000
_cell.length_b   1.000
_cell.length_c   1.000
_cell.angle_alpha   90.00
_cell.angle_beta   90.00
_cell.angle_gamma   90.00
#
_symmetry.space_group_name_H-M   'P 1'
#
loop_
_entity.id
_entity.type
_entity.pdbx_description
1 polymer ?
#
loop_
_entity_poly.entity_id
_entity_poly.type
_entity_poly.pdbx_seq_one_letter_code
_entity_poly.pdbx_strand_id
1 'polypeptide(L)'
;MSSEQDIPANVPTEQDRVLKEDTSELSSSTSKHPKTEEGDKEEGVINGTEPTLSKRALKRKLKHEKWLKWRPIKRAKEKEKMKLKKQYARDHNIPLGPSRKALKSVKMGNSSNKLRVCIDFSFDHLMTQKDTCKCVKQFNRCYSLNRRAQHPLQFYVSSFKDKCRQEIERYNGYQNWDVHIHEEPYLDIFNKEDLVYLTSDSNNIIQDLDTSKVYIIGGLVDHNQHKLLTLNKAQSEGIAHGKLPIDTYLSMKTRQVLAVNHVFEILLAISSEQKSWKDALLQTLPERKNAAAKSVDESDSEKKNEPSGNEVEKENKCEETEYNEGNTEDKKSEDES
;
A
#
# COMPACT_ATOMS: atom_id res chain seq x y z
N MET A 1 -8.62 26.49 -18.31
CA MET A 1 -8.76 25.19 -18.97
C MET A 1 -7.43 24.86 -19.59
N SER A 2 -6.63 23.99 -18.95
CA SER A 2 -5.37 23.52 -19.51
C SER A 2 -5.53 22.04 -19.80
N SER A 3 -5.41 21.68 -21.08
CA SER A 3 -5.55 20.30 -21.55
C SER A 3 -4.33 19.48 -21.17
N GLU A 4 -4.55 18.34 -20.51
CA GLU A 4 -3.55 17.27 -20.49
C GLU A 4 -3.39 16.75 -21.91
N GLN A 5 -2.26 17.06 -22.53
CA GLN A 5 -1.86 16.42 -23.78
C GLN A 5 -1.12 15.13 -23.45
N ASP A 6 -1.83 14.01 -23.61
CA ASP A 6 -1.26 12.68 -23.47
C ASP A 6 -0.03 12.49 -24.37
N ILE A 7 0.99 11.83 -23.82
CA ILE A 7 2.19 11.45 -24.57
C ILE A 7 1.75 10.44 -25.66
N PRO A 8 1.99 10.69 -26.95
CA PRO A 8 1.49 9.82 -28.01
C PRO A 8 2.04 8.39 -27.85
N ALA A 9 1.13 7.42 -27.80
CA ALA A 9 1.49 6.01 -27.80
C ALA A 9 2.22 5.68 -29.11
N ASN A 10 3.47 5.25 -28.99
CA ASN A 10 4.35 5.06 -30.14
C ASN A 10 3.77 4.03 -31.13
N VAL A 11 3.49 4.48 -32.36
CA VAL A 11 3.07 3.61 -33.47
C VAL A 11 4.15 2.54 -33.72
N PRO A 12 3.79 1.25 -33.87
CA PRO A 12 4.79 0.20 -34.14
C PRO A 12 5.54 0.47 -35.45
N THR A 13 6.87 0.41 -35.39
CA THR A 13 7.74 0.51 -36.56
C THR A 13 7.65 -0.76 -37.40
N GLU A 14 8.02 -0.71 -38.70
CA GLU A 14 8.11 -1.89 -39.57
C GLU A 14 8.93 -3.04 -38.93
N GLN A 15 10.01 -2.72 -38.22
CA GLN A 15 10.82 -3.69 -37.47
C GLN A 15 10.05 -4.39 -36.32
N ASP A 16 9.03 -3.76 -35.74
CA ASP A 16 8.17 -4.38 -34.73
C ASP A 16 7.08 -5.29 -35.35
N ARG A 17 6.86 -5.25 -36.68
CA ARG A 17 6.00 -6.20 -37.42
C ARG A 17 6.75 -7.49 -37.74
N VAL A 18 7.95 -7.38 -38.33
CA VAL A 18 8.82 -8.53 -38.66
C VAL A 18 9.07 -9.43 -37.43
N LEU A 19 9.33 -8.82 -36.26
CA LEU A 19 9.54 -9.54 -34.99
C LEU A 19 8.27 -10.20 -34.40
N LYS A 20 7.08 -9.90 -34.92
CA LYS A 20 5.83 -10.59 -34.54
C LYS A 20 5.61 -11.84 -35.39
N GLU A 21 5.86 -11.75 -36.70
CA GLU A 21 5.67 -12.86 -37.65
C GLU A 21 6.57 -14.05 -37.29
N ASP A 22 7.84 -13.80 -36.96
CA ASP A 22 8.82 -14.76 -36.40
C ASP A 22 8.33 -15.49 -35.11
N THR A 23 7.30 -14.98 -34.44
CA THR A 23 6.73 -15.60 -33.22
C THR A 23 5.42 -16.36 -33.43
N SER A 24 4.74 -16.18 -34.57
CA SER A 24 3.47 -16.86 -34.88
C SER A 24 3.65 -18.21 -35.59
N GLU A 25 4.70 -18.39 -36.40
CA GLU A 25 4.87 -19.61 -37.21
C GLU A 25 5.13 -20.89 -36.41
N LEU A 26 5.47 -20.81 -35.12
CA LEU A 26 5.82 -21.97 -34.30
C LEU A 26 4.70 -22.47 -33.36
N SER A 27 3.44 -22.31 -33.78
CA SER A 27 2.25 -22.80 -33.05
C SER A 27 1.40 -23.85 -33.79
N SER A 28 1.76 -24.21 -35.02
CA SER A 28 1.02 -25.14 -35.88
C SER A 28 1.75 -26.48 -36.10
N SER A 29 1.74 -27.36 -35.09
CA SER A 29 1.99 -28.79 -35.31
C SER A 29 1.03 -29.65 -34.49
N THR A 30 -0.11 -29.99 -35.09
CA THR A 30 -1.14 -30.86 -34.50
C THR A 30 -0.65 -32.30 -34.40
N SER A 31 -0.91 -32.93 -33.24
CA SER A 31 -0.53 -34.31 -32.96
C SER A 31 -1.42 -35.31 -33.72
N LYS A 32 -0.85 -36.09 -34.65
CA LYS A 32 -1.47 -37.33 -35.14
C LYS A 32 -0.93 -38.52 -34.35
N HIS A 33 -1.83 -39.29 -33.74
CA HIS A 33 -1.55 -40.61 -33.18
C HIS A 33 -1.26 -41.63 -34.31
N PRO A 34 -0.27 -42.51 -34.15
CA PRO A 34 -0.29 -43.86 -34.71
C PRO A 34 -0.89 -44.85 -33.70
N LYS A 35 -1.45 -45.96 -34.20
CA LYS A 35 -1.97 -47.08 -33.40
C LYS A 35 -0.85 -47.97 -32.88
N THR A 36 -1.18 -48.73 -31.84
CA THR A 36 -0.42 -49.85 -31.27
C THR A 36 -0.55 -51.12 -32.11
N GLU A 37 0.55 -51.84 -32.30
CA GLU A 37 0.60 -53.31 -32.50
C GLU A 37 1.77 -53.89 -31.67
N GLU A 38 1.72 -55.18 -31.35
CA GLU A 38 2.53 -55.86 -30.32
C GLU A 38 3.67 -56.74 -30.91
N GLY A 39 4.66 -57.08 -30.06
CA GLY A 39 5.66 -58.16 -30.28
C GLY A 39 6.83 -57.78 -31.19
N ASP A 40 8.11 -57.94 -30.84
CA ASP A 40 8.72 -59.04 -30.08
C ASP A 40 10.03 -58.63 -29.36
N LYS A 41 10.62 -59.57 -28.61
CA LYS A 41 11.86 -59.37 -27.81
C LYS A 41 13.14 -59.71 -28.59
N GLU A 42 14.22 -58.97 -28.34
CA GLU A 42 15.57 -59.56 -28.23
C GLU A 42 16.54 -58.65 -27.44
N GLU A 43 17.66 -59.20 -26.97
CA GLU A 43 18.49 -58.63 -25.90
C GLU A 43 19.72 -57.81 -26.35
N GLY A 44 20.00 -56.73 -25.63
CA GLY A 44 21.34 -56.44 -25.10
C GLY A 44 22.43 -55.85 -26.01
N VAL A 45 22.63 -54.53 -25.93
CA VAL A 45 23.98 -53.92 -25.92
C VAL A 45 24.01 -52.73 -24.95
N ILE A 46 24.97 -52.73 -24.02
CA ILE A 46 25.26 -51.60 -23.13
C ILE A 46 26.18 -50.63 -23.87
N ASN A 47 25.78 -49.35 -24.04
CA ASN A 47 26.67 -48.29 -24.48
C ASN A 47 26.34 -46.94 -23.81
N GLY A 48 27.39 -46.18 -23.48
CA GLY A 48 27.39 -45.10 -22.51
C GLY A 48 26.25 -44.08 -22.60
N THR A 49 25.40 -44.06 -21.57
CA THR A 49 24.39 -43.02 -21.34
C THR A 49 25.03 -41.75 -20.77
N GLU A 50 25.39 -40.82 -21.65
CA GLU A 50 25.30 -39.39 -21.33
C GLU A 50 23.92 -39.13 -20.68
N PRO A 51 23.83 -38.46 -19.51
CA PRO A 51 22.57 -38.28 -18.80
C PRO A 51 21.66 -37.32 -19.60
N THR A 52 20.81 -37.92 -20.44
CA THR A 52 19.90 -37.19 -21.33
C THR A 52 18.99 -36.28 -20.49
N LEU A 53 19.25 -34.97 -20.57
CA LEU A 53 18.48 -33.97 -19.83
C LEU A 53 16.99 -34.12 -20.16
N SER A 54 16.18 -34.41 -19.12
CA SER A 54 14.71 -34.47 -19.22
C SER A 54 14.16 -33.36 -20.12
N LYS A 55 13.11 -33.64 -20.90
CA LYS A 55 12.44 -32.66 -21.79
C LYS A 55 12.16 -31.31 -21.09
N ARG A 56 11.90 -31.31 -19.77
CA ARG A 56 11.75 -30.11 -18.93
C ARG A 56 13.07 -29.36 -18.68
N ALA A 57 14.17 -30.07 -18.41
CA ALA A 57 15.50 -29.51 -18.23
C ALA A 57 16.06 -28.93 -19.55
N LEU A 58 15.90 -29.65 -20.67
CA LEU A 58 16.27 -29.15 -22.00
C LEU A 58 15.50 -27.87 -22.36
N LYS A 59 14.18 -27.83 -22.11
CA LYS A 59 13.35 -26.62 -22.31
C LYS A 59 13.80 -25.46 -21.40
N ARG A 60 14.26 -25.72 -20.17
CA ARG A 60 14.86 -24.70 -19.29
C ARG A 60 16.18 -24.16 -19.85
N LYS A 61 17.08 -25.03 -20.34
CA LYS A 61 18.36 -24.66 -20.95
C LYS A 61 18.15 -23.78 -22.19
N LEU A 62 17.33 -24.23 -23.14
CA LEU A 62 16.99 -23.46 -24.34
C LEU A 62 16.33 -22.09 -24.02
N LYS A 63 15.46 -22.03 -23.01
CA LYS A 63 14.87 -20.76 -22.54
C LYS A 63 15.94 -19.82 -21.95
N HIS A 64 16.91 -20.37 -21.21
CA HIS A 64 18.02 -19.59 -20.66
C HIS A 64 18.93 -19.05 -21.76
N GLU A 65 19.30 -19.86 -22.75
CA GLU A 65 20.09 -19.44 -23.92
C GLU A 65 19.39 -18.36 -24.75
N LYS A 66 18.09 -18.53 -25.03
CA LYS A 66 17.28 -17.48 -25.69
C LYS A 66 17.25 -16.19 -24.85
N TRP A 67 17.14 -16.29 -23.52
CA TRP A 67 17.21 -15.12 -22.64
C TRP A 67 18.58 -14.45 -22.63
N LEU A 68 19.68 -15.23 -22.65
CA LEU A 68 21.04 -14.68 -22.72
C LEU A 68 21.26 -13.89 -24.02
N LYS A 69 20.76 -14.37 -25.16
CA LYS A 69 20.79 -13.65 -26.45
C LYS A 69 19.89 -12.41 -26.46
N TRP A 70 18.69 -12.48 -25.86
CA TRP A 70 17.73 -11.37 -25.85
C TRP A 70 18.04 -10.26 -24.82
N ARG A 71 18.63 -10.60 -23.67
CA ARG A 71 19.00 -9.67 -22.59
C ARG A 71 19.85 -8.47 -23.06
N PRO A 72 20.91 -8.60 -23.89
CA PRO A 72 21.65 -7.44 -24.40
C PRO A 72 20.81 -6.57 -25.34
N ILE A 73 20.00 -7.17 -26.22
CA ILE A 73 19.11 -6.45 -27.15
C ILE A 73 18.09 -5.62 -26.35
N LYS A 74 17.42 -6.22 -25.37
CA LYS A 74 16.51 -5.51 -24.46
C LYS A 74 17.22 -4.36 -23.73
N ARG A 75 18.42 -4.59 -23.20
CA ARG A 75 19.23 -3.54 -22.54
C ARG A 75 19.61 -2.41 -23.48
N ALA A 76 19.82 -2.67 -24.78
CA ALA A 76 20.07 -1.63 -25.78
C ALA A 76 18.82 -0.78 -26.04
N LYS A 77 17.66 -1.41 -26.33
CA LYS A 77 16.37 -0.72 -26.54
C LYS A 77 15.94 0.08 -25.29
N GLU A 78 16.21 -0.43 -24.08
CA GLU A 78 16.00 0.30 -22.82
C GLU A 78 16.95 1.51 -22.65
N LYS A 79 18.24 1.38 -22.99
CA LYS A 79 19.21 2.48 -22.95
C LYS A 79 18.83 3.60 -23.92
N GLU A 80 18.42 3.25 -25.13
CA GLU A 80 17.99 4.18 -26.17
C GLU A 80 16.72 4.93 -25.76
N LYS A 81 15.68 4.21 -25.31
CA LYS A 81 14.46 4.83 -24.76
C LYS A 81 14.76 5.78 -23.60
N MET A 82 15.72 5.45 -22.74
CA MET A 82 16.19 6.34 -21.66
C MET A 82 17.02 7.53 -22.15
N LYS A 83 17.71 7.43 -23.29
CA LYS A 83 18.40 8.56 -23.94
C LYS A 83 17.37 9.52 -24.53
N LEU A 84 16.42 9.01 -25.31
CA LEU A 84 15.34 9.81 -25.91
C LEU A 84 14.49 10.52 -24.85
N LYS A 85 14.08 9.81 -23.78
CA LYS A 85 13.35 10.43 -22.65
C LYS A 85 14.15 11.56 -21.98
N LYS A 86 15.48 11.45 -21.91
CA LYS A 86 16.35 12.51 -21.36
C LYS A 86 16.54 13.69 -22.32
N GLN A 87 16.51 13.46 -23.64
CA GLN A 87 16.54 14.53 -24.64
C GLN A 87 15.22 15.30 -24.58
N TYR A 88 14.10 14.62 -24.79
CA TYR A 88 12.75 15.20 -24.71
C TYR A 88 12.55 16.05 -23.43
N ALA A 89 12.93 15.53 -22.27
CA ALA A 89 12.81 16.26 -21.01
C ALA A 89 13.76 17.46 -20.85
N ARG A 90 14.91 17.50 -21.55
CA ARG A 90 15.72 18.72 -21.66
C ARG A 90 15.05 19.74 -22.58
N ASP A 91 14.64 19.28 -23.76
CA ASP A 91 14.07 20.12 -24.81
C ASP A 91 12.76 20.80 -24.34
N HIS A 92 12.01 20.14 -23.45
CA HIS A 92 10.75 20.62 -22.86
C HIS A 92 10.89 21.10 -21.40
N ASN A 93 12.11 21.23 -20.86
CA ASN A 93 12.40 21.65 -19.47
C ASN A 93 11.68 20.83 -18.36
N ILE A 94 11.40 19.55 -18.62
CA ILE A 94 10.68 18.67 -17.68
C ILE A 94 11.65 18.11 -16.64
N PRO A 95 11.39 18.26 -15.33
CA PRO A 95 12.25 17.73 -14.27
C PRO A 95 12.22 16.19 -14.24
N LEU A 96 13.35 15.56 -14.56
CA LEU A 96 13.54 14.09 -14.52
C LEU A 96 13.63 13.49 -13.09
N GLY A 97 13.38 14.29 -12.06
CA GLY A 97 13.58 13.93 -10.65
C GLY A 97 15.05 13.93 -10.21
N PRO A 98 15.31 13.71 -8.90
CA PRO A 98 16.64 13.76 -8.32
C PRO A 98 17.56 12.65 -8.85
N SER A 99 18.80 13.01 -9.19
CA SER A 99 19.81 12.06 -9.64
C SER A 99 20.23 11.09 -8.53
N ARG A 100 20.75 9.91 -8.88
CA ARG A 100 21.30 8.96 -7.88
C ARG A 100 22.43 9.57 -7.01
N LYS A 101 23.13 10.60 -7.48
CA LYS A 101 24.13 11.34 -6.69
C LYS A 101 23.45 12.27 -5.68
N ALA A 102 22.44 13.04 -6.09
CA ALA A 102 21.64 13.87 -5.20
C ALA A 102 20.90 13.04 -4.13
N LEU A 103 20.38 11.88 -4.51
CA LEU A 103 19.76 10.93 -3.58
C LEU A 103 20.74 10.33 -2.56
N LYS A 104 22.07 10.48 -2.72
CA LYS A 104 23.05 10.03 -1.71
C LYS A 104 23.35 11.07 -0.64
N SER A 105 23.20 12.37 -0.94
CA SER A 105 23.47 13.46 0.02
C SER A 105 22.28 13.71 0.96
N VAL A 106 21.06 13.52 0.48
CA VAL A 106 19.84 13.49 1.30
C VAL A 106 19.94 12.26 2.23
N LYS A 107 20.05 12.45 3.55
CA LYS A 107 20.08 11.38 4.56
C LYS A 107 19.26 11.76 5.78
N MET A 108 18.69 10.78 6.49
CA MET A 108 17.88 11.00 7.69
C MET A 108 18.66 11.78 8.77
N GLY A 109 19.90 11.36 9.06
CA GLY A 109 20.76 12.06 10.03
C GLY A 109 21.08 13.53 9.67
N ASN A 110 21.08 13.86 8.38
CA ASN A 110 21.29 15.23 7.87
C ASN A 110 19.98 16.03 7.72
N SER A 111 18.83 15.42 7.99
CA SER A 111 17.51 16.06 7.82
C SER A 111 17.25 17.06 8.93
N SER A 112 16.65 18.21 8.59
CA SER A 112 16.04 19.13 9.54
C SER A 112 14.78 18.54 10.17
N ASN A 113 14.06 17.68 9.45
CA ASN A 113 12.87 17.00 9.94
C ASN A 113 13.27 15.89 10.94
N LYS A 114 12.85 16.04 12.20
CA LYS A 114 13.14 15.10 13.30
C LYS A 114 11.98 14.19 13.64
N LEU A 115 10.83 14.33 12.98
CA LEU A 115 9.65 13.49 13.21
C LEU A 115 10.01 12.00 13.00
N ARG A 116 9.71 11.18 14.00
CA ARG A 116 9.98 9.75 14.01
C ARG A 116 8.74 8.99 13.55
N VAL A 117 8.89 8.09 12.58
CA VAL A 117 7.82 7.22 12.07
C VAL A 117 8.31 5.78 12.05
N CYS A 118 7.55 4.88 12.67
CA CYS A 118 7.85 3.45 12.73
C CYS A 118 6.76 2.63 12.02
N ILE A 119 7.14 1.63 11.23
CA ILE A 119 6.19 0.62 10.73
C ILE A 119 6.33 -0.66 11.56
N ASP A 120 5.25 -1.12 12.17
CA ASP A 120 5.22 -2.35 12.97
C ASP A 120 4.84 -3.58 12.14
N PHE A 121 5.75 -4.53 12.01
CA PHE A 121 5.54 -5.80 11.30
C PHE A 121 5.08 -6.97 12.20
N SER A 122 4.57 -6.70 13.41
CA SER A 122 4.10 -7.77 14.33
C SER A 122 2.95 -8.64 13.79
N PHE A 123 2.30 -8.22 12.70
CA PHE A 123 1.11 -8.84 12.10
C PHE A 123 1.40 -9.86 10.97
N ASP A 124 2.67 -10.25 10.77
CA ASP A 124 3.09 -11.20 9.72
C ASP A 124 2.27 -12.50 9.68
N HIS A 125 1.83 -12.99 10.84
CA HIS A 125 1.01 -14.19 10.97
C HIS A 125 -0.39 -14.04 10.33
N LEU A 126 -0.97 -12.84 10.32
CA LEU A 126 -2.29 -12.53 9.73
C LEU A 126 -2.25 -12.39 8.20
N MET A 127 -1.07 -12.18 7.61
CA MET A 127 -0.94 -11.98 6.16
C MET A 127 -0.72 -13.28 5.38
N THR A 128 -1.45 -13.43 4.27
CA THR A 128 -1.11 -14.42 3.23
C THR A 128 0.21 -14.04 2.56
N GLN A 129 0.86 -14.97 1.83
CA GLN A 129 2.07 -14.61 1.06
C GLN A 129 1.77 -13.48 0.05
N LYS A 130 0.59 -13.48 -0.58
CA LYS A 130 0.22 -12.43 -1.55
C LYS A 130 0.11 -11.06 -0.90
N ASP A 131 -0.35 -10.99 0.35
CA ASP A 131 -0.51 -9.75 1.10
C ASP A 131 0.80 -9.31 1.77
N THR A 132 1.62 -10.25 2.22
CA THR A 132 3.03 -10.03 2.62
C THR A 132 3.80 -9.33 1.47
N CYS A 133 3.69 -9.87 0.23
CA CYS A 133 4.27 -9.23 -0.95
C CYS A 133 3.71 -7.83 -1.26
N LYS A 134 2.48 -7.50 -0.81
CA LYS A 134 1.92 -6.15 -0.95
C LYS A 134 2.45 -5.24 0.17
N CYS A 135 2.51 -5.70 1.41
CA CYS A 135 3.04 -4.94 2.54
C CYS A 135 4.49 -4.52 2.29
N VAL A 136 5.36 -5.47 1.90
CA VAL A 136 6.76 -5.16 1.55
C VAL A 136 6.88 -4.19 0.38
N LYS A 137 5.98 -4.25 -0.62
CA LYS A 137 5.93 -3.23 -1.69
C LYS A 137 5.50 -1.85 -1.19
N GLN A 138 4.61 -1.76 -0.20
CA GLN A 138 4.23 -0.49 0.42
C GLN A 138 5.38 0.07 1.24
N PHE A 139 6.08 -0.75 2.04
CA PHE A 139 7.33 -0.35 2.72
C PHE A 139 8.40 0.16 1.74
N ASN A 140 8.62 -0.54 0.63
CA ASN A 140 9.52 -0.11 -0.44
C ASN A 140 9.12 1.25 -1.05
N ARG A 141 7.81 1.56 -1.11
CA ARG A 141 7.29 2.87 -1.51
C ARG A 141 7.55 3.92 -0.43
N CYS A 142 7.33 3.63 0.86
CA CYS A 142 7.66 4.52 1.98
C CYS A 142 9.14 4.94 1.96
N TYR A 143 10.05 3.96 1.89
CA TYR A 143 11.48 4.25 1.78
C TYR A 143 11.80 5.09 0.54
N SER A 144 11.25 4.71 -0.62
CA SER A 144 11.47 5.44 -1.87
C SER A 144 10.93 6.88 -1.85
N LEU A 145 9.87 7.16 -1.09
CA LEU A 145 9.36 8.50 -0.84
C LEU A 145 10.31 9.28 0.08
N ASN A 146 10.66 8.69 1.23
CA ASN A 146 11.51 9.34 2.23
C ASN A 146 12.86 9.77 1.63
N ARG A 147 13.47 8.91 0.78
CA ARG A 147 14.73 9.21 0.07
C ARG A 147 14.63 10.36 -0.94
N ARG A 148 13.44 10.78 -1.36
CA ARG A 148 13.19 11.85 -2.34
C ARG A 148 12.65 13.14 -1.72
N ALA A 149 12.24 13.11 -0.46
CA ALA A 149 11.84 14.31 0.28
C ALA A 149 13.04 15.27 0.44
N GLN A 150 12.74 16.56 0.56
CA GLN A 150 13.77 17.56 0.89
C GLN A 150 14.28 17.36 2.33
N HIS A 151 13.38 17.00 3.24
CA HIS A 151 13.66 16.78 4.66
C HIS A 151 13.09 15.42 5.10
N PRO A 152 13.82 14.31 4.85
CA PRO A 152 13.40 12.96 5.22
C PRO A 152 12.99 12.83 6.69
N LEU A 153 11.93 12.06 6.93
CA LEU A 153 11.56 11.54 8.25
C LEU A 153 12.67 10.68 8.84
N GLN A 154 12.73 10.60 10.17
CA GLN A 154 13.51 9.59 10.88
C GLN A 154 12.71 8.28 10.83
N PHE A 155 13.08 7.37 9.92
CA PHE A 155 12.25 6.24 9.52
C PHE A 155 12.77 4.93 10.15
N TYR A 156 11.85 4.23 10.82
CA TYR A 156 12.08 3.00 11.56
C TYR A 156 11.14 1.88 11.11
N VAL A 157 11.57 0.66 11.36
CA VAL A 157 10.78 -0.56 11.19
C VAL A 157 11.04 -1.46 12.38
N SER A 158 9.97 -1.91 13.04
CA SER A 158 10.03 -2.81 14.21
C SER A 158 9.39 -4.16 13.88
N SER A 159 9.66 -5.16 14.71
CA SER A 159 9.14 -6.52 14.57
C SER A 159 9.51 -7.16 13.21
N PHE A 160 10.63 -6.75 12.60
CA PHE A 160 10.93 -7.02 11.19
C PHE A 160 11.56 -8.40 10.95
N LYS A 161 10.76 -9.44 11.14
CA LYS A 161 11.18 -10.84 11.10
C LYS A 161 10.41 -11.65 10.04
N ASP A 162 10.51 -12.98 10.14
CA ASP A 162 9.67 -13.98 9.48
C ASP A 162 9.42 -13.74 7.97
N LYS A 163 8.15 -13.58 7.55
CA LYS A 163 7.74 -13.59 6.14
C LYS A 163 8.15 -12.30 5.45
N CYS A 164 7.99 -11.16 6.11
CA CYS A 164 8.33 -9.85 5.57
C CYS A 164 9.85 -9.67 5.41
N ARG A 165 10.66 -10.23 6.32
CA ARG A 165 12.12 -10.30 6.15
C ARG A 165 12.53 -11.13 4.92
N GLN A 166 12.02 -12.35 4.80
CA GLN A 166 12.31 -13.24 3.66
C GLN A 166 11.87 -12.64 2.30
N GLU A 167 10.82 -11.83 2.28
CA GLU A 167 10.35 -11.16 1.07
C GLU A 167 11.19 -9.91 0.73
N ILE A 168 11.70 -9.14 1.71
CA ILE A 168 12.61 -8.01 1.42
C ILE A 168 13.99 -8.48 0.98
N GLU A 169 14.48 -9.64 1.44
CA GLU A 169 15.80 -10.18 1.06
C GLU A 169 15.95 -10.42 -0.45
N ARG A 170 14.83 -10.54 -1.18
CA ARG A 170 14.78 -10.60 -2.65
C ARG A 170 15.15 -9.27 -3.34
N TYR A 171 15.19 -8.18 -2.58
CA TYR A 171 15.56 -6.84 -3.05
C TYR A 171 17.04 -6.56 -2.72
N ASN A 172 17.91 -6.78 -3.71
CA ASN A 172 19.36 -6.59 -3.58
C ASN A 172 19.73 -5.23 -2.95
N GLY A 173 20.42 -5.28 -1.80
CA GLY A 173 21.01 -4.12 -1.15
C GLY A 173 20.07 -3.35 -0.21
N TYR A 174 18.95 -3.94 0.23
CA TYR A 174 18.11 -3.34 1.28
C TYR A 174 18.87 -3.12 2.60
N GLN A 175 19.89 -3.93 2.88
CA GLN A 175 20.78 -3.78 4.05
C GLN A 175 21.57 -2.45 4.05
N ASN A 176 21.68 -1.78 2.91
CA ASN A 176 22.37 -0.50 2.76
C ASN A 176 21.38 0.69 2.71
N TRP A 177 20.13 0.48 3.13
CA TRP A 177 19.11 1.52 3.13
C TRP A 177 19.26 2.43 4.35
N ASP A 178 18.98 3.71 4.14
CA ASP A 178 18.95 4.72 5.21
C ASP A 178 17.58 4.64 5.89
N VAL A 179 17.41 3.61 6.72
CA VAL A 179 16.23 3.26 7.52
C VAL A 179 16.69 2.39 8.68
N HIS A 180 16.13 2.60 9.87
CA HIS A 180 16.44 1.78 11.04
C HIS A 180 15.58 0.51 11.00
N ILE A 181 16.20 -0.66 10.86
CA ILE A 181 15.51 -1.95 10.80
C ILE A 181 15.81 -2.72 12.09
N HIS A 182 14.76 -3.06 12.82
CA HIS A 182 14.82 -3.77 14.10
C HIS A 182 13.99 -5.05 14.04
N GLU A 183 14.51 -6.12 14.63
CA GLU A 183 13.79 -7.39 14.79
C GLU A 183 12.88 -7.34 16.03
N GLU A 184 13.22 -6.45 16.96
CA GLU A 184 12.58 -6.16 18.23
C GLU A 184 11.24 -5.40 18.05
N PRO A 185 10.26 -5.57 18.95
CA PRO A 185 9.08 -4.73 19.05
C PRO A 185 9.41 -3.25 19.27
N TYR A 186 8.55 -2.33 18.84
CA TYR A 186 8.77 -0.89 19.05
C TYR A 186 8.84 -0.45 20.51
N LEU A 187 8.27 -1.24 21.44
CA LEU A 187 8.34 -1.00 22.88
C LEU A 187 9.76 -1.17 23.45
N ASP A 188 10.61 -1.94 22.77
CA ASP A 188 12.01 -2.18 23.18
C ASP A 188 12.98 -1.18 22.52
N ILE A 189 12.50 -0.39 21.55
CA ILE A 189 13.27 0.57 20.75
C ILE A 189 13.07 2.01 21.23
N PHE A 190 11.88 2.33 21.76
CA PHE A 190 11.47 3.69 22.12
C PHE A 190 10.87 3.77 23.52
N ASN A 191 10.99 4.94 24.15
CA ASN A 191 10.28 5.26 25.38
C ASN A 191 8.76 5.19 25.13
N LYS A 192 8.04 4.56 26.05
CA LYS A 192 6.60 4.28 25.91
C LYS A 192 5.76 5.56 25.76
N GLU A 193 6.19 6.63 26.43
CA GLU A 193 5.54 7.93 26.50
C GLU A 193 5.66 8.74 25.19
N ASP A 194 6.62 8.37 24.33
CA ASP A 194 6.81 8.97 23.01
C ASP A 194 5.90 8.35 21.95
N LEU A 195 5.31 7.18 22.20
CA LEU A 195 4.62 6.38 21.20
C LEU A 195 3.18 6.84 20.95
N VAL A 196 2.84 7.06 19.68
CA VAL A 196 1.47 7.32 19.20
C VAL A 196 1.11 6.33 18.09
N TYR A 197 0.22 5.39 18.36
CA TYR A 197 -0.23 4.43 17.36
C TYR A 197 -1.32 5.03 16.46
N LEU A 198 -1.05 5.09 15.14
CA LEU A 198 -2.00 5.56 14.15
C LEU A 198 -2.98 4.46 13.76
N THR A 199 -4.27 4.70 14.00
CA THR A 199 -5.35 3.76 13.64
C THR A 199 -6.62 4.51 13.27
N SER A 200 -7.31 4.07 12.20
CA SER A 200 -8.58 4.66 11.76
C SER A 200 -9.73 4.47 12.73
N ASP A 201 -9.61 3.51 13.65
CA ASP A 201 -10.66 3.14 14.60
C ASP A 201 -10.60 3.98 15.89
N SER A 202 -9.63 4.88 16.03
CA SER A 202 -9.50 5.73 17.22
C SER A 202 -10.52 6.86 17.25
N ASN A 203 -11.05 7.14 18.44
CA ASN A 203 -11.85 8.33 18.72
C ASN A 203 -10.99 9.61 18.80
N ASN A 204 -9.70 9.48 19.09
CA ASN A 204 -8.78 10.63 19.20
C ASN A 204 -8.36 11.09 17.81
N ILE A 205 -8.43 12.39 17.52
CA ILE A 205 -8.01 12.97 16.24
C ILE A 205 -6.63 13.61 16.40
N ILE A 206 -5.68 13.24 15.55
CA ILE A 206 -4.37 13.91 15.46
C ILE A 206 -4.56 15.25 14.74
N GLN A 207 -4.49 16.35 15.49
CA GLN A 207 -4.55 17.71 14.93
C GLN A 207 -3.17 18.15 14.41
N ASP A 208 -2.10 17.84 15.13
CA ASP A 208 -0.73 18.25 14.81
C ASP A 208 0.27 17.09 14.97
N LEU A 209 1.45 17.24 14.34
CA LEU A 209 2.54 16.27 14.41
C LEU A 209 3.64 16.77 15.34
N ASP A 210 3.69 16.23 16.55
CA ASP A 210 4.73 16.54 17.54
C ASP A 210 6.04 15.80 17.18
N THR A 211 7.09 16.56 16.90
CA THR A 211 8.42 16.03 16.59
C THR A 211 9.09 15.29 17.76
N SER A 212 8.61 15.47 19.00
CA SER A 212 9.03 14.67 20.15
C SER A 212 8.52 13.22 20.07
N LYS A 213 7.41 12.95 19.36
CA LYS A 213 6.75 11.65 19.33
C LYS A 213 7.26 10.71 18.24
N VAL A 214 6.86 9.45 18.37
CA VAL A 214 7.05 8.36 17.40
C VAL A 214 5.69 7.90 16.92
N TYR A 215 5.38 8.15 15.65
CA TYR A 215 4.11 7.75 15.05
C TYR A 215 4.23 6.33 14.47
N ILE A 216 3.47 5.39 15.02
CA ILE A 216 3.49 3.98 14.61
C ILE A 216 2.41 3.72 13.56
N ILE A 217 2.76 3.05 12.47
CA ILE A 217 1.84 2.58 11.42
C ILE A 217 1.86 1.06 11.42
N GLY A 218 0.70 0.41 11.47
CA GLY A 218 0.61 -1.05 11.35
C GLY A 218 1.05 -1.53 9.95
N GLY A 219 2.10 -2.35 9.89
CA GLY A 219 2.63 -3.00 8.68
C GLY A 219 1.75 -4.15 8.20
N LEU A 220 0.47 -3.88 7.95
CA LEU A 220 -0.56 -4.88 7.67
C LEU A 220 -1.28 -4.61 6.34
N VAL A 221 -1.56 -5.69 5.60
CA VAL A 221 -2.46 -5.68 4.43
C VAL A 221 -3.50 -6.77 4.63
N ASP A 222 -4.65 -6.38 5.19
CA ASP A 222 -5.76 -7.29 5.56
C ASP A 222 -7.07 -7.03 4.79
N HIS A 223 -7.09 -6.01 3.92
CA HIS A 223 -8.31 -5.51 3.25
C HIS A 223 -9.39 -5.02 4.23
N ASN A 224 -8.99 -4.57 5.42
CA ASN A 224 -9.87 -4.18 6.53
C ASN A 224 -10.80 -5.32 7.00
N GLN A 225 -10.24 -6.51 7.19
CA GLN A 225 -10.88 -7.65 7.83
C GLN A 225 -10.71 -7.61 9.35
N HIS A 226 -9.56 -7.16 9.86
CA HIS A 226 -9.23 -7.10 11.29
C HIS A 226 -9.51 -5.72 11.89
N LYS A 227 -10.80 -5.36 11.98
CA LYS A 227 -11.24 -4.14 12.68
C LYS A 227 -10.73 -4.10 14.12
N LEU A 228 -10.48 -2.90 14.64
CA LEU A 228 -10.01 -2.61 15.99
C LEU A 228 -8.63 -3.21 16.35
N LEU A 229 -7.99 -4.03 15.51
CA LEU A 229 -6.78 -4.77 15.84
C LEU A 229 -5.65 -3.88 16.39
N THR A 230 -5.33 -2.81 15.68
CA THR A 230 -4.27 -1.87 16.08
C THR A 230 -4.68 -0.96 17.24
N LEU A 231 -5.97 -0.67 17.38
CA LEU A 231 -6.50 0.10 18.52
C LEU A 231 -6.39 -0.73 19.80
N ASN A 232 -6.88 -1.97 19.76
CA ASN A 232 -6.85 -2.91 20.88
C ASN A 232 -5.40 -3.18 21.33
N LYS A 233 -4.46 -3.35 20.38
CA LYS A 233 -3.03 -3.49 20.67
C LYS A 233 -2.46 -2.27 21.39
N ALA A 234 -2.72 -1.07 20.87
CA ALA A 234 -2.28 0.18 21.50
C ALA A 234 -2.87 0.37 22.91
N GLN A 235 -4.15 0.01 23.10
CA GLN A 235 -4.82 0.07 24.40
C GLN A 235 -4.29 -0.97 25.39
N SER A 236 -4.06 -2.22 24.97
CA SER A 236 -3.52 -3.28 25.83
C SER A 236 -2.07 -3.00 26.26
N GLU A 237 -1.29 -2.36 25.38
CA GLU A 237 0.06 -1.90 25.70
C GLU A 237 0.06 -0.60 26.50
N GLY A 238 -1.06 0.13 26.53
CA GLY A 238 -1.21 1.40 27.25
C GLY A 238 -0.39 2.54 26.65
N ILE A 239 -0.32 2.62 25.31
CA ILE A 239 0.30 3.72 24.57
C ILE A 239 -0.75 4.66 23.98
N ALA A 240 -0.36 5.89 23.65
CA ALA A 240 -1.27 6.83 23.01
C ALA A 240 -1.67 6.33 21.61
N HIS A 241 -2.86 6.70 21.15
CA HIS A 241 -3.38 6.33 19.84
C HIS A 241 -4.23 7.45 19.23
N GLY A 242 -4.31 7.51 17.90
CA GLY A 242 -5.17 8.48 17.20
C GLY A 242 -5.39 8.17 15.72
N LYS A 243 -6.45 8.76 15.15
CA LYS A 243 -6.74 8.74 13.71
C LYS A 243 -6.30 10.04 13.05
N LEU A 244 -5.99 9.96 11.76
CA LEU A 244 -5.76 11.15 10.93
C LEU A 244 -7.08 11.94 10.77
N PRO A 245 -7.04 13.28 10.62
CA PRO A 245 -8.22 14.16 10.54
C PRO A 245 -8.91 14.10 9.16
N ILE A 246 -9.11 12.90 8.63
CA ILE A 246 -9.68 12.66 7.29
C ILE A 246 -11.12 13.17 7.23
N ASP A 247 -11.93 12.84 8.24
CA ASP A 247 -13.31 13.31 8.41
C ASP A 247 -13.43 14.84 8.39
N THR A 248 -12.43 15.56 8.92
CA THR A 248 -12.47 17.02 9.06
C THR A 248 -12.38 17.71 7.70
N TYR A 249 -11.45 17.27 6.84
CA TYR A 249 -11.12 17.96 5.60
C TYR A 249 -11.79 17.37 4.34
N LEU A 250 -12.25 16.12 4.41
CA LEU A 250 -12.74 15.38 3.24
C LEU A 250 -14.11 14.74 3.45
N SER A 251 -14.91 14.75 2.39
CA SER A 251 -16.08 13.89 2.24
C SER A 251 -15.72 12.74 1.29
N MET A 252 -15.94 11.50 1.74
CA MET A 252 -15.70 10.28 0.96
C MET A 252 -16.84 9.29 1.14
N LYS A 253 -17.32 8.71 0.04
CA LYS A 253 -18.28 7.59 0.06
C LYS A 253 -17.66 6.23 0.43
N THR A 254 -16.33 6.18 0.62
CA THR A 254 -15.58 4.95 0.88
C THR A 254 -14.92 4.94 2.25
N ARG A 255 -14.59 3.75 2.76
CA ARG A 255 -13.94 3.58 4.07
C ARG A 255 -12.65 4.38 4.17
N GLN A 256 -12.44 5.00 5.33
CA GLN A 256 -11.29 5.88 5.59
C GLN A 256 -9.99 5.16 5.95
N VAL A 257 -10.00 3.83 5.94
CA VAL A 257 -8.80 3.00 6.13
C VAL A 257 -7.87 3.20 4.93
N LEU A 258 -6.62 3.52 5.22
CA LEU A 258 -5.58 3.85 4.23
C LEU A 258 -4.55 2.72 4.15
N ALA A 259 -3.80 2.68 3.05
CA ALA A 259 -2.64 1.80 2.91
C ALA A 259 -1.45 2.38 3.68
N VAL A 260 -0.53 1.52 4.14
CA VAL A 260 0.68 1.90 4.91
C VAL A 260 1.44 3.03 4.22
N ASN A 261 1.61 2.93 2.90
CA ASN A 261 2.31 3.94 2.11
C ASN A 261 1.56 5.27 2.00
N HIS A 262 0.22 5.30 2.04
CA HIS A 262 -0.52 6.57 1.97
C HIS A 262 -0.43 7.29 3.32
N VAL A 263 -0.56 6.58 4.45
CA VAL A 263 -0.35 7.16 5.79
C VAL A 263 1.06 7.77 5.87
N PHE A 264 2.08 7.02 5.45
CA PHE A 264 3.46 7.51 5.42
C PHE A 264 3.63 8.75 4.51
N GLU A 265 3.03 8.75 3.31
CA GLU A 265 3.11 9.86 2.36
C GLU A 265 2.42 11.13 2.90
N ILE A 266 1.33 11.00 3.67
CA ILE A 266 0.65 12.11 4.36
C ILE A 266 1.56 12.72 5.45
N LEU A 267 2.11 11.88 6.34
CA LEU A 267 3.02 12.35 7.40
C LEU A 267 4.26 13.05 6.83
N LEU A 268 4.79 12.52 5.72
CA LEU A 268 5.93 13.11 5.01
C LEU A 268 5.57 14.46 4.37
N ALA A 269 4.41 14.58 3.72
CA ALA A 269 3.95 15.83 3.11
C ALA A 269 3.74 16.95 4.15
N ILE A 270 3.16 16.62 5.31
CA ILE A 270 2.93 17.61 6.38
C ILE A 270 4.26 18.02 7.01
N SER A 271 5.11 17.07 7.41
CA SER A 271 6.35 17.37 8.16
C SER A 271 7.52 17.85 7.30
N SER A 272 7.67 17.37 6.06
CA SER A 272 8.77 17.78 5.17
C SER A 272 8.40 18.94 4.25
N GLU A 273 7.12 19.11 3.90
CA GLU A 273 6.67 20.08 2.89
C GLU A 273 5.75 21.16 3.49
N GLN A 274 5.48 21.10 4.80
CA GLN A 274 4.64 22.06 5.55
C GLN A 274 3.24 22.23 4.94
N LYS A 275 2.72 21.16 4.35
CA LYS A 275 1.40 21.14 3.73
C LYS A 275 0.30 21.07 4.77
N SER A 276 -0.82 21.73 4.49
CA SER A 276 -2.05 21.52 5.25
C SER A 276 -2.47 20.06 5.17
N TRP A 277 -3.18 19.57 6.19
CA TRP A 277 -3.82 18.25 6.17
C TRP A 277 -4.67 18.04 4.92
N LYS A 278 -5.41 19.06 4.50
CA LYS A 278 -6.28 19.04 3.31
C LYS A 278 -5.48 18.74 2.04
N ASP A 279 -4.37 19.45 1.82
CA ASP A 279 -3.55 19.28 0.61
C ASP A 279 -2.78 17.96 0.63
N ALA A 280 -2.23 17.58 1.79
CA ALA A 280 -1.56 16.30 1.98
C ALA A 280 -2.51 15.11 1.73
N LEU A 281 -3.76 15.20 2.20
CA LEU A 281 -4.77 14.17 1.95
C LEU A 281 -5.21 14.14 0.47
N LEU A 282 -5.49 15.28 -0.14
CA LEU A 282 -5.91 15.34 -1.56
C LEU A 282 -4.83 14.81 -2.52
N GLN A 283 -3.55 15.13 -2.27
CA GLN A 283 -2.44 14.66 -3.11
C GLN A 283 -2.21 13.14 -3.01
N THR A 284 -2.43 12.55 -1.83
CA THR A 284 -2.02 11.17 -1.54
C THR A 284 -3.12 10.13 -1.69
N LEU A 285 -4.38 10.55 -1.61
CA LEU A 285 -5.52 9.64 -1.75
C LEU A 285 -5.78 9.32 -3.23
N PRO A 286 -5.84 8.03 -3.62
CA PRO A 286 -6.06 7.66 -5.01
C PRO A 286 -7.47 8.05 -5.47
N GLU A 287 -7.58 8.58 -6.68
CA GLU A 287 -8.81 9.09 -7.34
C GLU A 287 -10.05 8.24 -7.07
N ARG A 288 -9.93 6.90 -7.14
CA ARG A 288 -11.00 5.92 -6.86
C ARG A 288 -11.72 6.10 -5.51
N LYS A 289 -11.17 6.85 -4.56
CA LYS A 289 -11.83 7.17 -3.28
C LYS A 289 -12.83 8.32 -3.39
N ASN A 290 -12.83 9.06 -4.50
CA ASN A 290 -13.72 10.20 -4.80
C ASN A 290 -13.79 11.19 -3.62
N ALA A 291 -12.62 11.58 -3.13
CA ALA A 291 -12.48 12.50 -2.00
C ALA A 291 -12.78 13.93 -2.46
N ALA A 292 -13.86 14.51 -1.98
CA ALA A 292 -14.17 15.92 -2.17
C ALA A 292 -13.71 16.72 -0.95
N ALA A 293 -13.06 17.87 -1.19
CA ALA A 293 -12.76 18.85 -0.16
C ALA A 293 -14.04 19.33 0.52
N LYS A 294 -14.05 19.38 1.86
CA LYS A 294 -15.02 20.17 2.61
C LYS A 294 -14.62 21.65 2.57
N SER A 295 -15.62 22.53 2.50
CA SER A 295 -15.49 23.90 3.03
C SER A 295 -15.40 23.77 4.55
N VAL A 296 -14.33 24.29 5.12
CA VAL A 296 -14.20 24.47 6.56
C VAL A 296 -14.35 25.97 6.75
N ASP A 297 -15.52 26.41 7.20
CA ASP A 297 -15.75 27.82 7.47
C ASP A 297 -15.07 28.19 8.77
N GLU A 298 -14.10 29.11 8.71
CA GLU A 298 -13.49 29.71 9.90
C GLU A 298 -14.56 30.51 10.66
N SER A 299 -14.96 30.02 11.83
CA SER A 299 -15.80 30.77 12.75
C SER A 299 -15.45 30.45 14.21
N ASP A 300 -14.28 30.93 14.63
CA ASP A 300 -13.97 31.13 16.04
C ASP A 300 -13.66 32.61 16.30
N SER A 301 -14.70 33.36 16.66
CA SER A 301 -14.58 34.72 17.20
C SER A 301 -15.81 35.03 18.06
N GLU A 302 -15.65 34.79 19.36
CA GLU A 302 -16.30 35.44 20.50
C GLU A 302 -17.64 36.17 20.28
N LYS A 303 -18.71 35.72 20.95
CA LYS A 303 -19.55 36.59 21.81
C LYS A 303 -20.07 35.85 23.05
N LYS A 304 -19.86 36.44 24.23
CA LYS A 304 -20.57 36.12 25.47
C LYS A 304 -21.82 37.02 25.61
N ASN A 305 -22.87 36.50 26.23
CA ASN A 305 -23.86 37.09 27.16
C ASN A 305 -24.23 38.61 27.01
N GLU A 306 -25.48 39.10 27.20
CA GLU A 306 -26.64 38.59 27.96
C GLU A 306 -27.99 39.34 27.60
N PRO A 307 -29.09 39.40 28.41
CA PRO A 307 -30.37 38.78 28.03
C PRO A 307 -31.59 39.73 27.82
N SER A 308 -32.66 39.19 27.21
CA SER A 308 -34.08 39.60 27.30
C SER A 308 -34.90 38.62 26.43
N GLY A 309 -36.12 38.17 26.73
CA GLY A 309 -37.04 38.56 27.79
C GLY A 309 -38.40 38.99 27.24
N ASN A 310 -39.20 38.05 26.71
CA ASN A 310 -40.68 38.02 26.85
C ASN A 310 -41.32 36.80 26.18
N GLU A 311 -42.36 36.30 26.83
CA GLU A 311 -43.29 35.26 26.37
C GLU A 311 -44.40 35.86 25.49
N VAL A 312 -45.00 35.07 24.59
CA VAL A 312 -46.48 34.94 24.45
C VAL A 312 -46.80 33.51 23.99
N GLU A 313 -47.84 32.93 24.59
CA GLU A 313 -48.34 31.57 24.39
C GLU A 313 -49.12 31.38 23.07
N LYS A 314 -49.28 30.14 22.60
CA LYS A 314 -50.58 29.42 22.70
C LYS A 314 -50.55 27.98 22.14
N GLU A 315 -51.19 27.08 22.89
CA GLU A 315 -52.21 26.06 22.47
C GLU A 315 -52.12 25.45 21.05
N ASN A 316 -52.39 24.16 20.77
CA ASN A 316 -52.97 23.00 21.47
C ASN A 316 -52.62 21.74 20.59
N LYS A 317 -52.87 20.45 20.88
CA LYS A 317 -53.58 19.67 21.92
C LYS A 317 -53.00 18.24 21.91
N CYS A 318 -53.10 17.47 23.02
CA CYS A 318 -52.85 16.01 23.04
C CYS A 318 -54.14 15.18 22.81
N GLU A 319 -54.03 14.00 22.20
CA GLU A 319 -55.05 12.94 22.29
C GLU A 319 -54.38 11.56 22.30
N GLU A 320 -54.26 10.97 23.49
CA GLU A 320 -54.14 9.53 23.67
C GLU A 320 -55.53 8.89 23.54
N THR A 321 -55.60 7.67 23.03
CA THR A 321 -56.67 6.72 23.40
C THR A 321 -56.08 5.33 23.56
N GLU A 322 -56.58 4.62 24.56
CA GLU A 322 -56.00 3.41 25.13
C GLU A 322 -56.98 2.22 25.02
N TYR A 323 -56.43 1.01 25.08
CA TYR A 323 -57.08 -0.27 25.43
C TYR A 323 -58.39 -0.73 24.74
N ASN A 324 -58.38 -2.00 24.29
CA ASN A 324 -59.09 -3.02 25.07
C ASN A 324 -58.57 -4.45 24.86
N GLU A 325 -58.66 -5.25 25.92
CA GLU A 325 -58.30 -6.67 25.95
C GLU A 325 -59.47 -7.56 25.45
N GLY A 326 -59.14 -8.78 25.04
CA GLY A 326 -60.10 -9.85 24.79
C GLY A 326 -59.54 -11.18 25.30
N ASN A 327 -60.05 -11.65 26.42
CA ASN A 327 -59.57 -12.83 27.15
C ASN A 327 -60.51 -14.03 26.95
N THR A 328 -59.97 -15.23 26.71
CA THR A 328 -60.50 -16.48 27.30
C THR A 328 -59.56 -17.69 27.18
N GLU A 329 -59.55 -18.45 28.28
CA GLU A 329 -58.92 -19.73 28.60
C GLU A 329 -59.24 -20.88 27.59
N ASP A 330 -58.36 -21.89 27.45
CA ASP A 330 -58.57 -23.19 28.14
C ASP A 330 -57.41 -24.23 28.11
N LYS A 331 -57.24 -24.92 29.25
CA LYS A 331 -56.82 -26.34 29.51
C LYS A 331 -55.68 -27.08 28.74
N LYS A 332 -54.79 -27.70 29.56
CA LYS A 332 -54.31 -29.14 29.58
C LYS A 332 -53.71 -29.79 28.31
N SER A 333 -52.97 -30.91 28.35
CA SER A 333 -52.11 -31.64 29.32
C SER A 333 -51.43 -32.79 28.56
N GLU A 334 -50.33 -33.35 29.08
CA GLU A 334 -49.69 -34.62 28.65
C GLU A 334 -49.09 -34.62 27.20
N ASP A 335 -47.83 -34.98 26.95
CA ASP A 335 -47.07 -36.22 27.23
C ASP A 335 -47.38 -37.35 26.22
N GLU A 336 -46.48 -37.57 25.24
CA GLU A 336 -46.12 -38.87 24.63
C GLU A 336 -45.13 -38.72 23.45
N SER A 337 -44.24 -39.72 23.30
CA SER A 337 -43.32 -40.02 22.15
C SER A 337 -42.02 -39.23 22.01
#